data_AF-A0A0B2QQY5-F1
#
_entry.id   AF-A0A0B2QQY5-F1
#
_cell.length_a   1.000
_cell.length_b   1.000
_cell.length_c   1.000
_cell.angle_alpha   90.00
_cell.angle_beta   90.00
_cell.angle_gamma   90.00
#
_symmetry.space_group_name_H-M   'P 1'
#
loop_
_entity.id
_entity.type
_entity.pdbx_description
1 polymer ?
#
loop_
_entity_poly.entity_id
_entity_poly.type
_entity_poly.pdbx_seq_one_letter_code
_entity_poly.pdbx_strand_id
1 'polypeptide(L)'
;MTILRFFCPFFILFFTPIASVQAFTGTYGINYGRIANNIPSPDEVVTLLRAEKIRNVRIYDADHSVLKAFSGTGLEIVVGLPNGQLQDMSSNPDHALNWVKENVQSFLPDTRIRGIAVGNEVLGGTDYSLWGVLLGAVKNIYNATKKLHLDQLVQISTANSFAVFAVSYPPSSGKFDNNVNQYMKPLLEFFQQIGSPFCLNAYPFLAYAGDPEHIDINYALFEPTKGIYDPMYHLHYDNMLDAQIDAAYAALEDAGFDKMEVIVTETGWASNGDQSEAGANATNARTYNYNLRKRLAKRKGTPHRPKNVVKAYIFALFNENEKPGHSSEKNYGLFKADGSISYDIGFHGLNAGHSSLLSLKNINTQGLSQSYMMVFFLSSLIPLIFWS
;
A
#
# COMPACT_ATOMS: atom_id res chain seq x y z
N MET A 1 61.48 -3.47 -40.52
CA MET A 1 60.02 -3.26 -40.36
C MET A 1 59.66 -3.59 -38.91
N THR A 2 59.63 -2.57 -38.05
CA THR A 2 59.31 -2.72 -36.63
C THR A 2 57.81 -2.50 -36.47
N ILE A 3 57.06 -3.55 -36.12
CA ILE A 3 55.60 -3.48 -35.94
C ILE A 3 55.32 -2.84 -34.58
N LEU A 4 54.84 -1.60 -34.61
CA LEU A 4 54.36 -0.88 -33.43
C LEU A 4 53.00 -1.48 -33.03
N ARG A 5 52.94 -2.21 -31.92
CA ARG A 5 51.67 -2.69 -31.34
C ARG A 5 51.03 -1.57 -30.52
N PHE A 6 50.00 -0.94 -31.07
CA PHE A 6 49.14 -0.03 -30.31
C PHE A 6 48.30 -0.83 -29.30
N PHE A 7 48.58 -0.66 -28.01
CA PHE A 7 47.69 -1.08 -26.94
C PHE A 7 46.56 -0.05 -26.83
N CYS A 8 45.35 -0.44 -27.21
CA CYS A 8 44.14 0.35 -26.99
C CYS A 8 43.54 -0.10 -25.63
N PRO A 9 43.55 0.74 -24.58
CA PRO A 9 42.92 0.37 -23.32
C PRO A 9 41.40 0.33 -23.51
N PHE A 10 40.83 -0.87 -23.45
CA PHE A 10 39.39 -1.09 -23.40
C PHE A 10 38.89 -0.55 -22.05
N PHE A 11 38.34 0.67 -22.04
CA PHE A 11 37.58 1.18 -20.90
C PHE A 11 36.28 0.38 -20.80
N ILE A 12 36.26 -0.63 -19.92
CA ILE A 12 35.02 -1.29 -19.50
C ILE A 12 34.26 -0.27 -18.65
N LEU A 13 33.31 0.44 -19.27
CA LEU A 13 32.29 1.20 -18.54
C LEU A 13 31.45 0.19 -17.76
N PHE A 14 31.74 0.04 -16.47
CA PHE A 14 30.82 -0.58 -15.55
C PHE A 14 29.59 0.31 -15.46
N PHE A 15 28.55 -0.01 -16.23
CA PHE A 15 27.21 0.48 -15.96
C PHE A 15 26.80 -0.11 -14.61
N THR A 16 27.02 0.64 -13.53
CA THR A 16 26.32 0.38 -12.27
C THR A 16 24.83 0.57 -12.59
N PRO A 17 23.99 -0.46 -12.51
CA PRO A 17 22.56 -0.27 -12.65
C PRO A 17 22.16 0.77 -11.61
N ILE A 18 21.48 1.83 -12.03
CA ILE A 18 20.88 2.78 -11.10
C ILE A 18 19.95 1.94 -10.22
N ALA A 19 20.32 1.75 -8.96
CA ALA A 19 19.48 1.04 -8.03
C ALA A 19 18.20 1.87 -7.87
N SER A 20 17.08 1.37 -8.38
CA SER A 20 15.79 2.04 -8.21
C SER A 20 15.48 2.09 -6.72
N VAL A 21 15.37 3.29 -6.16
CA VAL A 21 14.89 3.46 -4.79
C VAL A 21 13.47 2.93 -4.71
N GLN A 22 13.20 2.02 -3.78
CA GLN A 22 11.91 1.38 -3.64
C GLN A 22 11.29 1.74 -2.29
N ALA A 23 10.08 2.32 -2.31
CA ALA A 23 9.36 2.69 -1.09
C ALA A 23 8.50 1.58 -0.47
N PHE A 24 8.65 0.34 -0.93
CA PHE A 24 7.73 -0.75 -0.61
C PHE A 24 8.49 -2.07 -0.46
N THR A 25 8.45 -2.68 0.72
CA THR A 25 9.02 -4.02 0.96
C THR A 25 7.96 -5.12 0.86
N GLY A 26 8.19 -6.14 0.04
CA GLY A 26 7.22 -7.23 -0.13
C GLY A 26 6.02 -6.78 -0.99
N THR A 27 4.80 -7.16 -0.60
CA THR A 27 3.59 -6.95 -1.43
C THR A 27 2.41 -6.31 -0.70
N TYR A 28 2.44 -6.26 0.64
CA TYR A 28 1.32 -5.80 1.47
C TYR A 28 1.69 -4.55 2.28
N GLY A 29 0.88 -3.50 2.16
CA GLY A 29 0.93 -2.29 2.97
C GLY A 29 -0.45 -1.86 3.44
N ILE A 30 -0.53 -0.84 4.28
CA ILE A 30 -1.81 -0.29 4.74
C ILE A 30 -1.80 1.24 4.76
N ASN A 31 -2.92 1.84 4.39
CA ASN A 31 -3.14 3.27 4.52
C ASN A 31 -3.59 3.57 5.96
N TYR A 32 -2.83 4.41 6.67
CA TYR A 32 -3.20 4.94 7.98
C TYR A 32 -3.86 6.31 7.79
N GLY A 33 -5.12 6.26 7.38
CA GLY A 33 -6.02 7.43 7.34
C GLY A 33 -6.38 7.88 8.76
N ARG A 34 -6.51 9.20 8.93
CA ARG A 34 -6.71 9.85 10.22
C ARG A 34 -7.73 10.99 10.16
N ILE A 35 -8.64 10.98 9.17
CA ILE A 35 -9.80 11.89 9.17
C ILE A 35 -10.83 11.32 10.17
N ALA A 36 -10.44 11.34 11.44
CA ALA A 36 -11.17 10.74 12.54
C ALA A 36 -10.74 11.37 13.87
N ASN A 37 -11.65 11.38 14.84
CA ASN A 37 -11.40 11.93 16.18
C ASN A 37 -11.46 10.88 17.31
N ASN A 38 -11.62 9.60 16.96
CA ASN A 38 -11.88 8.51 17.91
C ASN A 38 -10.95 7.29 17.74
N ILE A 39 -9.91 7.41 16.91
CA ILE A 39 -8.96 6.32 16.64
C ILE A 39 -7.80 6.31 17.67
N PRO A 40 -7.07 5.19 17.81
CA PRO A 40 -5.97 5.08 18.77
C PRO A 40 -4.83 6.07 18.50
N SER A 41 -4.04 6.34 19.54
CA SER A 41 -2.83 7.17 19.43
C SER A 41 -1.79 6.56 18.47
N PRO A 42 -0.89 7.36 17.89
CA PRO A 42 0.14 6.82 17.00
C PRO A 42 1.01 5.70 17.61
N ASP A 43 1.30 5.74 18.92
CA ASP A 43 2.05 4.69 19.63
C ASP A 43 1.27 3.37 19.73
N GLU A 44 -0.04 3.45 20.00
CA GLU A 44 -0.93 2.28 19.97
C GLU A 44 -1.05 1.72 18.54
N VAL A 45 -1.11 2.60 17.53
CA VAL A 45 -1.12 2.18 16.13
C VAL A 45 0.16 1.46 15.73
N VAL A 46 1.33 1.95 16.15
CA VAL A 46 2.60 1.24 15.96
C VAL A 46 2.58 -0.14 16.62
N THR A 47 2.03 -0.23 17.83
CA THR A 47 1.88 -1.50 18.55
C THR A 47 1.01 -2.48 17.77
N LEU A 48 -0.14 -2.00 17.26
CA LEU A 48 -1.03 -2.78 16.40
C LEU A 48 -0.31 -3.26 15.14
N LEU A 49 0.30 -2.35 14.37
CA LEU A 49 0.96 -2.67 13.11
C LEU A 49 2.07 -3.72 13.29
N ARG A 50 2.85 -3.63 14.37
CA ARG A 50 3.88 -4.63 14.70
C ARG A 50 3.28 -5.97 15.09
N ALA A 51 2.22 -5.99 15.90
CA ALA A 51 1.52 -7.21 16.29
C ALA A 51 0.96 -7.94 15.05
N GLU A 52 0.39 -7.19 14.11
CA GLU A 52 -0.20 -7.70 12.87
C GLU A 52 0.82 -7.94 11.74
N LYS A 53 2.11 -7.70 12.02
CA LYS A 53 3.24 -7.87 11.09
C LYS A 53 3.07 -7.07 9.79
N ILE A 54 2.45 -5.90 9.88
CA ILE A 54 2.28 -4.97 8.76
C ILE A 54 3.49 -4.03 8.75
N ARG A 55 4.32 -4.13 7.71
CA ARG A 55 5.57 -3.35 7.61
C ARG A 55 5.42 -2.02 6.89
N ASN A 56 4.69 -1.99 5.77
CA ASN A 56 4.58 -0.80 4.93
C ASN A 56 3.33 -0.01 5.31
N VAL A 57 3.51 1.27 5.59
CA VAL A 57 2.44 2.20 5.97
C VAL A 57 2.47 3.42 5.07
N ARG A 58 1.31 3.91 4.66
CA ARG A 58 1.16 5.18 3.95
C ARG A 58 0.28 6.11 4.78
N ILE A 59 0.73 7.35 4.96
CA ILE A 59 -0.05 8.45 5.54
C ILE A 59 -0.24 9.56 4.50
N TYR A 60 -1.25 10.40 4.69
CA TYR A 60 -1.68 11.43 3.74
C TYR A 60 -1.14 12.83 4.04
N ASP A 61 -0.31 12.93 5.07
CA ASP A 61 0.38 14.11 5.55
C ASP A 61 1.79 13.74 6.02
N ALA A 62 2.45 14.64 6.74
CA ALA A 62 3.71 14.37 7.40
C ALA A 62 3.64 14.71 8.90
N ASP A 63 2.62 14.21 9.59
CA ASP A 63 2.38 14.51 11.00
C ASP A 63 3.52 14.02 11.92
N HIS A 64 4.07 14.97 12.68
CA HIS A 64 5.24 14.72 13.52
C HIS A 64 4.96 13.77 14.69
N SER A 65 3.72 13.67 15.18
CA SER A 65 3.38 12.70 16.23
C SER A 65 3.47 11.27 15.69
N VAL A 66 3.01 11.04 14.46
CA VAL A 66 3.15 9.73 13.79
C VAL A 66 4.61 9.43 13.50
N LEU A 67 5.35 10.39 12.94
CA LEU A 67 6.77 10.19 12.62
C LEU A 67 7.60 9.90 13.87
N LYS A 68 7.28 10.53 15.02
CA LYS A 68 7.92 10.23 16.32
C LYS A 68 7.58 8.82 16.80
N ALA A 69 6.31 8.42 16.78
CA ALA A 69 5.89 7.09 17.21
C ALA A 69 6.53 5.97 16.37
N PHE A 70 6.76 6.22 15.07
CA PHE A 70 7.41 5.25 14.17
C PHE A 70 8.93 5.13 14.38
N SER A 71 9.55 6.02 15.15
CA SER A 71 11.00 6.04 15.39
C SER A 71 11.49 4.76 16.06
N GLY A 72 12.53 4.14 15.50
CA GLY A 72 13.14 2.91 16.04
C GLY A 72 12.30 1.63 15.90
N THR A 73 11.09 1.70 15.32
CA THR A 73 10.17 0.56 15.24
C THR A 73 10.52 -0.44 14.15
N GLY A 74 11.25 0.02 13.13
CA GLY A 74 11.57 -0.73 11.92
C GLY A 74 10.45 -0.78 10.87
N LEU A 75 9.27 -0.22 11.16
CA LEU A 75 8.19 0.00 10.18
C LEU A 75 8.65 1.00 9.11
N GLU A 76 8.15 0.84 7.90
CA GLU A 76 8.46 1.70 6.75
C GLU A 76 7.26 2.57 6.43
N ILE A 77 7.50 3.87 6.23
CA ILE A 77 6.43 4.85 6.02
C ILE A 77 6.62 5.65 4.74
N VAL A 78 5.54 5.81 3.97
CA VAL A 78 5.41 6.81 2.91
C VAL A 78 4.59 7.97 3.46
N VAL A 79 5.17 9.18 3.43
CA VAL A 79 4.50 10.41 3.88
C VAL A 79 3.82 11.11 2.71
N GLY A 80 2.75 11.85 2.98
CA GLY A 80 2.02 12.63 1.98
C GLY A 80 2.39 14.10 2.05
N LEU A 81 2.59 14.73 0.90
CA LEU A 81 2.49 16.19 0.77
C LEU A 81 1.03 16.49 0.37
N PRO A 82 0.23 17.14 1.25
CA PRO A 82 -1.18 17.38 0.98
C PRO A 82 -1.41 18.26 -0.26
N ASN A 83 -2.54 18.04 -0.95
CA ASN A 83 -2.91 18.80 -2.16
C ASN A 83 -2.86 20.33 -1.95
N GLY A 84 -3.29 20.81 -0.78
CA GLY A 84 -3.27 22.24 -0.44
C GLY A 84 -1.88 22.87 -0.37
N GLN A 85 -0.80 22.09 -0.34
CA GLN A 85 0.58 22.58 -0.33
C GLN A 85 1.22 22.55 -1.72
N LEU A 86 0.58 21.96 -2.75
CA LEU A 86 1.18 21.78 -4.07
C LEU A 86 1.55 23.12 -4.74
N GLN A 87 0.68 24.12 -4.65
CA GLN A 87 0.92 25.44 -5.22
C GLN A 87 2.19 26.08 -4.63
N ASP A 88 2.31 26.06 -3.30
CA ASP A 88 3.44 26.62 -2.58
C ASP A 88 4.75 25.92 -2.95
N MET A 89 4.76 24.58 -2.87
CA MET A 89 5.92 23.74 -3.21
C MET A 89 6.33 23.88 -4.68
N SER A 90 5.37 24.09 -5.58
CA SER A 90 5.66 24.31 -7.00
C SER A 90 6.25 25.70 -7.25
N SER A 91 5.79 26.72 -6.53
CA SER A 91 6.16 28.11 -6.78
C SER A 91 7.54 28.48 -6.25
N ASN A 92 7.98 27.84 -5.16
CA ASN A 92 9.23 28.18 -4.48
C ASN A 92 10.03 26.92 -4.07
N PRO A 93 11.19 26.68 -4.71
CA PRO A 93 12.08 25.58 -4.35
C PRO A 93 12.59 25.62 -2.90
N ASP A 94 12.69 26.79 -2.27
CA ASP A 94 13.13 26.89 -0.87
C ASP A 94 12.03 26.41 0.10
N HIS A 95 10.75 26.61 -0.23
CA HIS A 95 9.64 26.03 0.55
C HIS A 95 9.68 24.49 0.46
N ALA A 96 9.92 23.92 -0.72
CA ALA A 96 10.11 22.48 -0.87
C ALA A 96 11.33 21.96 -0.09
N LEU A 97 12.44 22.68 -0.11
CA LEU A 97 13.63 22.32 0.65
C LEU A 97 13.37 22.31 2.17
N ASN A 98 12.71 23.35 2.69
CA ASN A 98 12.38 23.43 4.11
C ASN A 98 11.38 22.35 4.51
N TRP A 99 10.37 22.09 3.68
CA TRP A 99 9.43 21.00 3.90
C TRP A 99 10.13 19.65 4.03
N VAL A 100 11.07 19.32 3.13
CA VAL A 100 11.82 18.05 3.20
C VAL A 100 12.74 18.02 4.42
N LYS A 101 13.37 19.13 4.81
CA LYS A 101 14.17 19.19 6.04
C LYS A 101 13.34 18.91 7.28
N GLU A 102 12.21 19.60 7.41
CA GLU A 102 11.36 19.58 8.59
C GLU A 102 10.60 18.27 8.75
N ASN A 103 10.13 17.69 7.64
CA ASN A 103 9.20 16.56 7.65
C ASN A 103 9.85 15.22 7.29
N VAL A 104 11.07 15.22 6.76
CA VAL A 104 11.76 14.00 6.32
C VAL A 104 13.16 13.89 6.93
N GLN A 105 14.04 14.87 6.68
CA GLN A 105 15.43 14.79 7.14
C GLN A 105 15.53 14.72 8.67
N SER A 106 14.73 15.51 9.39
CA SER A 106 14.71 15.60 10.86
C SER A 106 14.35 14.29 11.57
N PHE A 107 13.67 13.36 10.89
CA PHE A 107 13.22 12.08 11.44
C PHE A 107 14.10 10.91 11.02
N LEU A 108 15.00 11.11 10.05
CA LEU A 108 15.92 10.09 9.58
C LEU A 108 17.19 10.04 10.46
N PRO A 109 17.80 8.86 10.68
CA PRO A 109 17.41 7.55 10.13
C PRO A 109 16.43 6.76 11.01
N ASP A 110 16.09 7.24 12.20
CA ASP A 110 15.37 6.46 13.21
C ASP A 110 13.95 6.08 12.76
N THR A 111 13.26 7.00 12.09
CA THR A 111 11.99 6.73 11.41
C THR A 111 12.27 6.40 9.95
N ARG A 112 11.91 5.19 9.49
CA ARG A 112 12.21 4.74 8.12
C ARG A 112 11.23 5.32 7.10
N ILE A 113 11.36 6.60 6.83
CA ILE A 113 10.66 7.26 5.72
C ILE A 113 11.25 6.73 4.41
N ARG A 114 10.42 6.05 3.61
CA ARG A 114 10.83 5.40 2.35
C ARG A 114 10.30 6.09 1.11
N GLY A 115 9.32 6.97 1.25
CA GLY A 115 8.83 7.75 0.13
C GLY A 115 8.05 8.98 0.54
N ILE A 116 7.89 9.88 -0.43
CA ILE A 116 7.02 11.05 -0.37
C ILE A 116 6.03 10.95 -1.53
N ALA A 117 4.74 10.82 -1.21
CA ALA A 117 3.65 10.93 -2.17
C ALA A 117 3.26 12.41 -2.30
N VAL A 118 3.60 13.02 -3.42
CA VAL A 118 3.33 14.43 -3.71
C VAL A 118 1.92 14.58 -4.27
N GLY A 119 0.98 14.97 -3.43
CA GLY A 119 -0.43 15.02 -3.76
C GLY A 119 -1.10 13.63 -3.84
N ASN A 120 -2.42 13.66 -3.89
CA ASN A 120 -3.29 12.48 -4.00
C ASN A 120 -4.45 12.79 -4.94
N GLU A 121 -4.60 11.99 -6.00
CA GLU A 121 -5.70 12.07 -6.98
C GLU A 121 -5.88 13.47 -7.59
N VAL A 122 -4.76 14.14 -7.88
CA VAL A 122 -4.76 15.51 -8.39
C VAL A 122 -5.27 15.57 -9.82
N LEU A 123 -4.67 14.80 -10.72
CA LEU A 123 -5.10 14.69 -12.11
C LEU A 123 -6.38 13.84 -12.19
N GLY A 124 -7.34 14.26 -13.02
CA GLY A 124 -8.68 13.69 -13.05
C GLY A 124 -9.60 14.17 -11.92
N GLY A 125 -9.07 14.91 -10.93
CA GLY A 125 -9.86 15.58 -9.89
C GLY A 125 -10.54 16.87 -10.37
N THR A 126 -11.39 17.44 -9.52
CA THR A 126 -12.20 18.63 -9.87
C THR A 126 -11.46 19.96 -9.75
N ASP A 127 -10.32 20.00 -9.07
CA ASP A 127 -9.51 21.21 -8.92
C ASP A 127 -8.43 21.31 -10.00
N TYR A 128 -8.84 21.83 -11.16
CA TYR A 128 -7.95 22.02 -12.32
C TYR A 128 -6.77 22.95 -12.04
N SER A 129 -6.84 23.81 -11.01
CA SER A 129 -5.72 24.69 -10.66
C SER A 129 -4.49 23.90 -10.19
N LEU A 130 -4.71 22.73 -9.58
CA LEU A 130 -3.64 21.87 -9.07
C LEU A 130 -2.94 21.07 -10.17
N TRP A 131 -3.59 20.86 -11.33
CA TRP A 131 -3.04 20.04 -12.41
C TRP A 131 -1.75 20.65 -12.97
N GLY A 132 -1.74 21.98 -13.16
CA GLY A 132 -0.59 22.71 -13.71
C GLY A 132 0.60 22.82 -12.76
N VAL A 133 0.39 22.67 -11.45
CA VAL A 133 1.45 22.83 -10.44
C VAL A 133 2.00 21.51 -9.91
N LEU A 134 1.33 20.38 -10.18
CA LEU A 134 1.76 19.06 -9.70
C LEU A 134 3.20 18.74 -10.11
N LEU A 135 3.54 18.90 -11.39
CA LEU A 135 4.89 18.59 -11.89
C LEU A 135 5.95 19.48 -11.23
N GLY A 136 5.66 20.76 -11.04
CA GLY A 136 6.59 21.69 -10.39
C GLY A 136 6.83 21.31 -8.93
N ALA A 137 5.78 20.98 -8.19
CA ALA A 137 5.88 20.51 -6.81
C ALA A 137 6.69 19.20 -6.72
N VAL A 138 6.40 18.21 -7.57
CA VAL A 138 7.12 16.94 -7.64
C VAL A 138 8.62 17.17 -7.90
N LYS A 139 8.95 18.01 -8.89
CA LYS A 139 10.35 18.34 -9.23
C LYS A 139 11.06 19.04 -8.09
N ASN A 140 10.42 20.01 -7.44
CA ASN A 140 11.03 20.75 -6.34
C ASN A 140 11.27 19.87 -5.11
N ILE A 141 10.33 18.98 -4.77
CA ILE A 141 10.50 18.00 -3.68
C ILE A 141 11.65 17.01 -4.01
N TYR A 142 11.72 16.51 -5.24
CA TYR A 142 12.83 15.64 -5.65
C TYR A 142 14.19 16.37 -5.64
N ASN A 143 14.24 17.61 -6.09
CA ASN A 143 15.47 18.41 -6.06
C ASN A 143 15.91 18.69 -4.60
N ALA A 144 14.95 18.90 -3.70
CA ALA A 144 15.21 19.02 -2.28
C ALA A 144 15.80 17.73 -1.69
N THR A 145 15.24 16.55 -2.00
CA THR A 145 15.82 15.29 -1.52
C THR A 145 17.22 15.07 -2.09
N LYS A 146 17.47 15.39 -3.37
CA LYS A 146 18.83 15.36 -3.95
C LYS A 146 19.81 16.28 -3.23
N LYS A 147 19.42 17.53 -2.97
CA LYS A 147 20.27 18.53 -2.27
C LYS A 147 20.61 18.09 -0.84
N LEU A 148 19.74 17.29 -0.22
CA LEU A 148 19.93 16.72 1.12
C LEU A 148 20.54 15.31 1.10
N HIS A 149 20.91 14.78 -0.07
CA HIS A 149 21.44 13.42 -0.27
C HIS A 149 20.50 12.30 0.21
N LEU A 150 19.20 12.52 0.09
CA LEU A 150 18.14 11.57 0.46
C LEU A 150 17.52 10.86 -0.74
N ASP A 151 17.88 11.24 -1.97
CA ASP A 151 17.29 10.73 -3.22
C ASP A 151 17.56 9.26 -3.50
N GLN A 152 18.53 8.66 -2.78
CA GLN A 152 18.82 7.22 -2.81
C GLN A 152 18.07 6.43 -1.73
N LEU A 153 17.36 7.12 -0.84
CA LEU A 153 16.66 6.54 0.31
C LEU A 153 15.14 6.73 0.24
N VAL A 154 14.70 7.85 -0.32
CA VAL A 154 13.31 8.32 -0.33
C VAL A 154 12.80 8.41 -1.77
N GLN A 155 11.88 7.52 -2.14
CA GLN A 155 11.23 7.53 -3.46
C GLN A 155 10.20 8.68 -3.55
N ILE A 156 10.18 9.42 -4.65
CA ILE A 156 9.17 10.45 -4.92
C ILE A 156 8.12 9.89 -5.87
N SER A 157 6.84 9.99 -5.53
CA SER A 157 5.73 9.56 -6.39
C SER A 157 4.53 10.49 -6.27
N THR A 158 3.45 10.22 -7.01
CA THR A 158 2.12 10.81 -6.78
C THR A 158 1.06 9.76 -7.07
N ALA A 159 -0.01 9.73 -6.28
CA ALA A 159 -1.09 8.75 -6.43
C ALA A 159 -2.17 9.28 -7.37
N ASN A 160 -2.63 8.44 -8.29
CA ASN A 160 -3.64 8.76 -9.29
C ASN A 160 -4.90 7.91 -9.06
N SER A 161 -6.08 8.49 -9.24
CA SER A 161 -7.33 7.72 -9.27
C SER A 161 -7.55 7.11 -10.66
N PHE A 162 -8.59 6.28 -10.80
CA PHE A 162 -9.03 5.80 -12.11
C PHE A 162 -9.55 6.92 -13.04
N ALA A 163 -9.84 8.11 -12.53
CA ALA A 163 -10.34 9.24 -13.33
C ALA A 163 -9.29 9.79 -14.31
N VAL A 164 -8.04 9.35 -14.24
CA VAL A 164 -7.02 9.71 -15.24
C VAL A 164 -7.19 8.97 -16.57
N PHE A 165 -8.01 7.91 -16.61
CA PHE A 165 -8.25 7.11 -17.81
C PHE A 165 -9.54 7.52 -18.53
N ALA A 166 -9.50 7.63 -19.86
CA ALA A 166 -10.70 7.77 -20.68
C ALA A 166 -11.41 6.42 -20.88
N VAL A 167 -10.62 5.35 -21.05
CA VAL A 167 -11.09 4.00 -21.31
C VAL A 167 -10.21 3.04 -20.50
N SER A 168 -10.82 2.02 -19.92
CA SER A 168 -10.15 0.97 -19.14
C SER A 168 -10.72 -0.43 -19.39
N TYR A 169 -11.69 -0.59 -20.30
CA TYR A 169 -12.32 -1.86 -20.65
C TYR A 169 -12.45 -2.04 -22.17
N PRO A 170 -11.99 -3.18 -22.73
CA PRO A 170 -11.20 -4.23 -22.07
C PRO A 170 -9.82 -3.69 -21.62
N PRO A 171 -9.09 -4.36 -20.71
CA PRO A 171 -7.83 -3.83 -20.16
C PRO A 171 -6.83 -3.32 -21.20
N SER A 172 -6.66 -4.03 -22.32
CA SER A 172 -5.78 -3.63 -23.44
C SER A 172 -6.12 -2.30 -24.11
N SER A 173 -7.32 -1.77 -23.88
CA SER A 173 -7.77 -0.49 -24.41
C SER A 173 -7.48 0.67 -23.47
N GLY A 174 -6.85 0.40 -22.32
CA GLY A 174 -6.46 1.38 -21.33
C GLY A 174 -5.77 2.57 -21.96
N LYS A 175 -6.32 3.77 -21.76
CA LYS A 175 -5.76 5.04 -22.27
C LYS A 175 -6.03 6.17 -21.30
N PHE A 176 -5.03 7.03 -21.11
CA PHE A 176 -5.22 8.27 -20.36
C PHE A 176 -6.19 9.20 -21.08
N ASP A 177 -6.96 9.96 -20.29
CA ASP A 177 -7.84 11.00 -20.83
C ASP A 177 -7.02 12.09 -21.53
N ASN A 178 -7.54 12.58 -22.67
CA ASN A 178 -6.84 13.57 -23.48
C ASN A 178 -6.59 14.89 -22.73
N ASN A 179 -7.50 15.31 -21.85
CA ASN A 179 -7.33 16.51 -21.05
C ASN A 179 -6.28 16.33 -19.96
N VAL A 180 -6.15 15.11 -19.44
CA VAL A 180 -5.14 14.71 -18.45
C VAL A 180 -3.76 14.52 -19.10
N ASN A 181 -3.72 14.02 -20.34
CA ASN A 181 -2.50 13.64 -21.04
C ASN A 181 -1.45 14.75 -21.13
N GLN A 182 -1.88 16.00 -21.31
CA GLN A 182 -0.95 17.15 -21.37
C GLN A 182 -0.17 17.38 -20.07
N TYR A 183 -0.69 16.91 -18.93
CA TYR A 183 -0.04 16.98 -17.62
C TYR A 183 0.60 15.64 -17.24
N MET A 184 -0.06 14.53 -17.57
CA MET A 184 0.40 13.18 -17.25
C MET A 184 1.70 12.84 -17.97
N LYS A 185 1.83 13.09 -19.28
CA LYS A 185 3.04 12.69 -20.03
C LYS A 185 4.32 13.34 -19.47
N PRO A 186 4.40 14.67 -19.25
CA PRO A 186 5.57 15.29 -18.62
C PRO A 186 5.89 14.75 -17.21
N LEU A 187 4.87 14.35 -16.46
CA LEU A 187 5.03 13.73 -15.15
C LEU A 187 5.60 12.32 -15.24
N LEU A 188 5.11 11.49 -16.17
CA LEU A 188 5.63 10.16 -16.45
C LEU A 188 7.06 10.19 -16.99
N GLU A 189 7.40 11.16 -17.85
CA GLU A 189 8.77 11.39 -18.31
C GLU A 189 9.71 11.65 -17.13
N PHE A 190 9.28 12.50 -16.20
CA PHE A 190 10.07 12.78 -15.01
C PHE A 190 10.20 11.54 -14.10
N PHE A 191 9.11 10.82 -13.86
CA PHE A 191 9.15 9.58 -13.06
C PHE A 191 10.02 8.50 -13.68
N GLN A 192 10.02 8.36 -15.01
CA GLN A 192 10.93 7.46 -15.71
C GLN A 192 12.41 7.87 -15.48
N GLN A 193 12.72 9.17 -15.52
CA GLN A 193 14.08 9.68 -15.28
C GLN A 193 14.58 9.38 -13.86
N ILE A 194 13.70 9.43 -12.87
CA ILE A 194 14.06 9.19 -11.45
C ILE A 194 13.81 7.75 -10.99
N GLY A 195 13.32 6.88 -11.87
CA GLY A 195 13.00 5.47 -11.57
C GLY A 195 11.81 5.28 -10.63
N SER A 196 10.81 6.17 -10.69
CA SER A 196 9.61 6.13 -9.86
C SER A 196 8.46 5.37 -10.55
N PRO A 197 7.61 4.64 -9.80
CA PRO A 197 6.46 3.92 -10.35
C PRO A 197 5.29 4.85 -10.68
N PHE A 198 4.35 4.32 -11.45
CA PHE A 198 3.00 4.85 -11.54
C PHE A 198 2.19 4.34 -10.33
N CYS A 199 1.84 5.24 -9.42
CA CYS A 199 1.00 4.90 -8.27
C CYS A 199 -0.49 5.10 -8.60
N LEU A 200 -1.29 4.06 -8.35
CA LEU A 200 -2.70 3.98 -8.71
C LEU A 200 -3.56 3.63 -7.50
N ASN A 201 -4.61 4.42 -7.27
CA ASN A 201 -5.70 4.08 -6.38
C ASN A 201 -6.74 3.29 -7.20
N ALA A 202 -6.90 2.00 -6.90
CA ALA A 202 -7.69 1.05 -7.69
C ALA A 202 -8.77 0.41 -6.82
N TYR A 203 -10.03 0.69 -7.11
CA TYR A 203 -11.16 0.21 -6.29
C TYR A 203 -12.15 -0.61 -7.13
N PRO A 204 -12.07 -1.96 -7.09
CA PRO A 204 -13.11 -2.82 -7.63
C PRO A 204 -14.49 -2.55 -7.00
N PHE A 205 -14.52 -2.15 -5.72
CA PHE A 205 -15.74 -1.73 -5.03
C PHE A 205 -16.45 -0.58 -5.75
N LEU A 206 -15.74 0.50 -6.08
CA LEU A 206 -16.35 1.66 -6.73
C LEU A 206 -16.86 1.34 -8.14
N ALA A 207 -16.13 0.50 -8.89
CA ALA A 207 -16.59 0.04 -10.19
C ALA A 207 -17.88 -0.78 -10.06
N TYR A 208 -17.93 -1.77 -9.16
CA TYR A 208 -19.13 -2.58 -8.91
C TYR A 208 -20.31 -1.73 -8.40
N ALA A 209 -20.08 -0.82 -7.45
CA ALA A 209 -21.12 0.04 -6.90
C ALA A 209 -21.73 0.98 -7.97
N GLY A 210 -20.92 1.39 -8.95
CA GLY A 210 -21.38 2.22 -10.08
C GLY A 210 -22.15 1.48 -11.16
N ASP A 211 -21.96 0.16 -11.31
CA ASP A 211 -22.67 -0.66 -12.30
C ASP A 211 -22.94 -2.10 -11.81
N PRO A 212 -23.75 -2.28 -10.75
CA PRO A 212 -23.96 -3.58 -10.12
C PRO A 212 -24.82 -4.54 -10.96
N GLU A 213 -25.50 -4.03 -11.99
CA GLU A 213 -26.35 -4.84 -12.88
C GLU A 213 -25.52 -5.60 -13.93
N HIS A 214 -24.40 -5.04 -14.37
CA HIS A 214 -23.56 -5.63 -15.42
C HIS A 214 -22.23 -6.20 -14.91
N ILE A 215 -21.74 -5.73 -13.75
CA ILE A 215 -20.50 -6.25 -13.16
C ILE A 215 -20.83 -7.42 -12.24
N ASP A 216 -20.27 -8.60 -12.54
CA ASP A 216 -20.32 -9.75 -11.63
C ASP A 216 -19.57 -9.43 -10.32
N ILE A 217 -20.28 -9.47 -9.20
CA ILE A 217 -19.68 -9.21 -7.89
C ILE A 217 -18.55 -10.20 -7.56
N ASN A 218 -18.64 -11.45 -8.04
CA ASN A 218 -17.60 -12.44 -7.78
C ASN A 218 -16.27 -12.05 -8.46
N TYR A 219 -16.35 -11.45 -9.65
CA TYR A 219 -15.20 -10.89 -10.35
C TYR A 219 -14.55 -9.73 -9.59
N ALA A 220 -15.36 -8.89 -8.93
CA ALA A 220 -14.85 -7.82 -8.08
C ALA A 220 -14.27 -8.32 -6.73
N LEU A 221 -14.74 -9.47 -6.24
CA LEU A 221 -14.39 -10.06 -4.94
C LEU A 221 -13.30 -11.16 -4.98
N PHE A 222 -12.70 -11.42 -6.15
CA PHE A 222 -11.77 -12.54 -6.40
C PHE A 222 -12.38 -13.92 -6.13
N GLU A 223 -13.70 -14.04 -6.20
CA GLU A 223 -14.42 -15.30 -6.05
C GLU A 223 -14.53 -16.03 -7.40
N PRO A 224 -14.86 -17.33 -7.43
CA PRO A 224 -15.04 -18.06 -8.68
C PRO A 224 -16.03 -17.36 -9.62
N THR A 225 -15.55 -16.99 -10.81
CA THR A 225 -16.31 -16.27 -11.83
C THR A 225 -15.91 -16.75 -13.23
N LYS A 226 -16.71 -16.42 -14.24
CA LYS A 226 -16.30 -16.53 -15.64
C LYS A 226 -15.25 -15.49 -16.03
N GLY A 227 -15.08 -14.43 -15.23
CA GLY A 227 -14.14 -13.36 -15.50
C GLY A 227 -14.43 -12.63 -16.80
N ILE A 228 -13.43 -11.94 -17.35
CA ILE A 228 -13.48 -11.30 -18.66
C ILE A 228 -12.36 -11.82 -19.57
N TYR A 229 -12.61 -11.83 -20.87
CA TYR A 229 -11.59 -12.13 -21.87
C TYR A 229 -11.25 -10.86 -22.64
N ASP A 230 -9.96 -10.55 -22.68
CA ASP A 230 -9.40 -9.46 -23.46
C ASP A 230 -8.97 -9.98 -24.83
N PRO A 231 -9.65 -9.56 -25.92
CA PRO A 231 -9.39 -10.10 -27.25
C PRO A 231 -8.09 -9.58 -27.88
N MET A 232 -7.56 -8.45 -27.42
CA MET A 232 -6.35 -7.85 -28.00
C MET A 232 -5.09 -8.44 -27.37
N TYR A 233 -5.08 -8.61 -26.04
CA TYR A 233 -3.99 -9.30 -25.36
C TYR A 233 -4.11 -10.83 -25.43
N HIS A 234 -5.29 -11.36 -25.78
CA HIS A 234 -5.61 -12.79 -25.68
C HIS A 234 -5.45 -13.33 -24.25
N LEU A 235 -5.83 -12.51 -23.26
CA LEU A 235 -5.69 -12.81 -21.85
C LEU A 235 -7.06 -12.94 -21.17
N HIS A 236 -7.12 -13.83 -20.19
CA HIS A 236 -8.28 -13.98 -19.33
C HIS A 236 -7.98 -13.35 -17.97
N TYR A 237 -8.93 -12.58 -17.46
CA TYR A 237 -8.89 -11.96 -16.16
C TYR A 237 -9.97 -12.57 -15.28
N ASP A 238 -9.55 -13.29 -14.25
CA ASP A 238 -10.43 -13.93 -13.26
C ASP A 238 -10.80 -13.00 -12.10
N ASN A 239 -10.18 -11.82 -12.02
CA ASN A 239 -10.48 -10.81 -11.01
C ASN A 239 -10.30 -9.37 -11.53
N MET A 240 -11.10 -8.46 -10.99
CA MET A 240 -11.16 -7.08 -11.44
C MET A 240 -9.90 -6.27 -11.11
N LEU A 241 -9.25 -6.52 -9.97
CA LEU A 241 -8.07 -5.74 -9.59
C LEU A 241 -6.92 -5.96 -10.60
N ASP A 242 -6.70 -7.20 -11.03
CA ASP A 242 -5.68 -7.50 -12.04
C ASP A 242 -6.00 -6.82 -13.38
N ALA A 243 -7.28 -6.79 -13.78
CA ALA A 243 -7.72 -6.08 -14.98
C ALA A 243 -7.55 -4.55 -14.87
N GLN A 244 -7.85 -3.98 -13.69
CA GLN A 244 -7.64 -2.56 -13.39
C GLN A 244 -6.15 -2.18 -13.48
N ILE A 245 -5.27 -3.01 -12.93
CA ILE A 245 -3.82 -2.80 -13.02
C ILE A 245 -3.33 -2.92 -14.47
N ASP A 246 -3.82 -3.89 -15.23
CA ASP A 246 -3.41 -4.08 -16.63
C ASP A 246 -3.98 -3.02 -17.58
N ALA A 247 -5.13 -2.41 -17.24
CA ALA A 247 -5.60 -1.20 -17.93
C ALA A 247 -4.64 -0.01 -17.71
N ALA A 248 -4.07 0.12 -16.52
CA ALA A 248 -3.04 1.14 -16.26
C ALA A 248 -1.75 0.83 -17.03
N TYR A 249 -1.32 -0.44 -17.10
CA TYR A 249 -0.18 -0.82 -17.94
C TYR A 249 -0.44 -0.53 -19.42
N ALA A 250 -1.63 -0.82 -19.95
CA ALA A 250 -1.99 -0.50 -21.32
C ALA A 250 -1.94 1.02 -21.60
N ALA A 251 -2.43 1.83 -20.66
CA ALA A 251 -2.37 3.29 -20.78
C ALA A 251 -0.93 3.84 -20.75
N LEU A 252 -0.06 3.23 -19.93
CA LEU A 252 1.37 3.55 -19.90
C LEU A 252 2.05 3.15 -21.21
N GLU A 253 1.73 2.00 -21.79
CA GLU A 253 2.24 1.54 -23.09
C GLU A 253 1.81 2.49 -24.22
N ASP A 254 0.52 2.85 -24.30
CA ASP A 254 0.00 3.82 -25.28
C ASP A 254 0.68 5.20 -25.16
N ALA A 255 1.05 5.58 -23.93
CA ALA A 255 1.79 6.81 -23.66
C ALA A 255 3.32 6.72 -23.87
N GLY A 256 3.88 5.52 -24.11
CA GLY A 256 5.31 5.29 -24.38
C GLY A 256 6.17 4.93 -23.15
N PHE A 257 5.56 4.47 -22.06
CA PHE A 257 6.21 4.17 -20.77
C PHE A 257 6.12 2.68 -20.39
N ASP A 258 6.36 1.78 -21.35
CA ASP A 258 6.12 0.33 -21.25
C ASP A 258 6.75 -0.37 -20.02
N LYS A 259 7.88 0.18 -19.55
CA LYS A 259 8.69 -0.38 -18.46
C LYS A 259 8.33 0.16 -17.08
N MET A 260 7.44 1.14 -16.98
CA MET A 260 7.10 1.76 -15.70
C MET A 260 6.29 0.77 -14.85
N GLU A 261 6.71 0.55 -13.60
CA GLU A 261 5.98 -0.30 -12.66
C GLU A 261 4.69 0.40 -12.21
N VAL A 262 3.60 -0.37 -12.07
CA VAL A 262 2.38 0.08 -11.38
C VAL A 262 2.39 -0.41 -9.94
N ILE A 263 2.20 0.49 -8.99
CA ILE A 263 1.97 0.17 -7.57
C ILE A 263 0.58 0.63 -7.17
N VAL A 264 -0.20 -0.25 -6.53
CA VAL A 264 -1.51 0.12 -6.00
C VAL A 264 -1.33 0.85 -4.67
N THR A 265 -1.62 2.14 -4.63
CA THR A 265 -1.48 2.97 -3.43
C THR A 265 -2.73 2.99 -2.56
N GLU A 266 -3.86 2.59 -3.11
CA GLU A 266 -5.09 2.36 -2.36
C GLU A 266 -5.95 1.31 -3.06
N THR A 267 -6.50 0.41 -2.26
CA THR A 267 -7.56 -0.49 -2.68
C THR A 267 -8.26 -1.06 -1.45
N GLY A 268 -9.57 -1.25 -1.51
CA GLY A 268 -10.36 -1.66 -0.36
C GLY A 268 -11.83 -1.83 -0.71
N TRP A 269 -12.62 -2.19 0.30
CA TRP A 269 -14.04 -2.42 0.16
C TRP A 269 -14.78 -2.00 1.43
N ALA A 270 -15.78 -1.15 1.30
CA ALA A 270 -16.52 -0.60 2.43
C ALA A 270 -17.43 -1.66 3.10
N SER A 271 -17.37 -1.73 4.42
CA SER A 271 -18.12 -2.69 5.23
C SER A 271 -19.55 -2.26 5.56
N ASN A 272 -19.90 -1.01 5.23
CA ASN A 272 -21.22 -0.43 5.37
C ASN A 272 -21.30 0.78 4.42
N GLY A 273 -22.48 1.16 3.97
CA GLY A 273 -22.68 2.30 3.07
C GLY A 273 -24.13 2.75 3.03
N ASP A 274 -24.40 3.77 2.22
CA ASP A 274 -25.77 4.22 1.94
C ASP A 274 -26.52 3.13 1.15
N GLN A 275 -27.85 3.20 1.13
CA GLN A 275 -28.68 2.22 0.40
C GLN A 275 -28.38 2.19 -1.11
N SER A 276 -27.88 3.29 -1.67
CA SER A 276 -27.45 3.40 -3.08
C SER A 276 -26.09 2.78 -3.37
N GLU A 277 -25.30 2.43 -2.34
CA GLU A 277 -23.93 1.93 -2.49
C GLU A 277 -23.93 0.40 -2.56
N ALA A 278 -24.29 -0.12 -3.73
CA ALA A 278 -24.39 -1.56 -3.95
C ALA A 278 -23.11 -2.29 -3.54
N GLY A 279 -23.27 -3.36 -2.78
CA GLY A 279 -22.17 -4.20 -2.32
C GLY A 279 -21.44 -3.70 -1.05
N ALA A 280 -21.75 -2.53 -0.51
CA ALA A 280 -21.17 -2.02 0.74
C ALA A 280 -21.73 -2.76 1.97
N ASN A 281 -21.10 -3.86 2.36
CA ASN A 281 -21.47 -4.64 3.54
C ASN A 281 -20.27 -5.45 4.09
N ALA A 282 -20.37 -5.86 5.34
CA ALA A 282 -19.29 -6.52 6.06
C ALA A 282 -18.86 -7.86 5.41
N THR A 283 -19.80 -8.61 4.81
CA THR A 283 -19.50 -9.87 4.13
C THR A 283 -18.59 -9.62 2.93
N ASN A 284 -18.95 -8.69 2.05
CA ASN A 284 -18.17 -8.35 0.87
C ASN A 284 -16.83 -7.71 1.24
N ALA A 285 -16.80 -6.81 2.23
CA ALA A 285 -15.56 -6.21 2.72
C ALA A 285 -14.59 -7.26 3.26
N ARG A 286 -15.10 -8.22 4.03
CA ARG A 286 -14.31 -9.37 4.51
C ARG A 286 -13.78 -10.21 3.35
N THR A 287 -14.64 -10.59 2.41
CA THR A 287 -14.26 -11.42 1.26
C THR A 287 -13.18 -10.73 0.43
N TYR A 288 -13.38 -9.47 0.07
CA TYR A 288 -12.44 -8.68 -0.72
C TYR A 288 -11.07 -8.61 -0.04
N ASN A 289 -11.01 -8.13 1.20
CA ASN A 289 -9.74 -7.90 1.89
C ASN A 289 -9.03 -9.22 2.26
N TYR A 290 -9.76 -10.28 2.56
CA TYR A 290 -9.18 -11.62 2.76
C TYR A 290 -8.59 -12.18 1.47
N ASN A 291 -9.32 -12.09 0.35
CA ASN A 291 -8.85 -12.61 -0.93
C ASN A 291 -7.71 -11.76 -1.50
N LEU A 292 -7.73 -10.43 -1.30
CA LEU A 292 -6.63 -9.54 -1.62
C LEU A 292 -5.34 -9.94 -0.89
N ARG A 293 -5.42 -10.22 0.43
CA ARG A 293 -4.28 -10.76 1.20
C ARG A 293 -3.72 -12.03 0.56
N LYS A 294 -4.60 -12.97 0.18
CA LYS A 294 -4.20 -14.21 -0.51
C LYS A 294 -3.57 -13.94 -1.87
N ARG A 295 -4.14 -13.00 -2.65
CA ARG A 295 -3.64 -12.59 -3.97
C ARG A 295 -2.23 -12.00 -3.88
N LEU A 296 -1.98 -11.13 -2.90
CA LEU A 296 -0.68 -10.51 -2.67
C LEU A 296 0.35 -11.50 -2.10
N ALA A 297 -0.10 -12.48 -1.31
CA ALA A 297 0.77 -13.54 -0.78
C ALA A 297 1.30 -14.49 -1.87
N LYS A 298 0.60 -14.63 -3.01
CA LYS A 298 1.08 -15.40 -4.17
C LYS A 298 2.36 -14.84 -4.78
N ARG A 299 2.68 -13.56 -4.56
CA ARG A 299 3.84 -12.85 -5.15
C ARG A 299 3.95 -13.03 -6.67
N LYS A 300 2.81 -12.96 -7.35
CA LYS A 300 2.70 -13.03 -8.81
C LYS A 300 2.25 -11.69 -9.36
N GLY A 301 2.67 -11.40 -10.58
CA GLY A 301 2.11 -10.28 -11.34
C GLY A 301 0.72 -10.55 -11.88
N THR A 302 0.23 -9.63 -12.68
CA THR A 302 -1.06 -9.70 -13.38
C THR A 302 -0.94 -10.55 -14.67
N PRO A 303 -2.05 -10.87 -15.37
CA PRO A 303 -1.99 -11.57 -16.64
C PRO A 303 -1.06 -10.92 -17.68
N HIS A 304 -1.11 -9.59 -17.87
CA HIS A 304 -0.28 -8.86 -18.85
C HIS A 304 1.14 -8.61 -18.36
N ARG A 305 1.33 -8.51 -17.04
CA ARG A 305 2.65 -8.30 -16.41
C ARG A 305 2.99 -9.39 -15.38
N PRO A 306 3.11 -10.67 -15.79
CA PRO A 306 3.23 -11.80 -14.86
C PRO A 306 4.51 -11.78 -14.01
N LYS A 307 5.55 -11.07 -14.47
CA LYS A 307 6.84 -10.91 -13.78
C LYS A 307 6.87 -9.74 -12.79
N ASN A 308 5.94 -8.79 -12.90
CA ASN A 308 5.89 -7.61 -12.03
C ASN A 308 4.98 -7.93 -10.85
N VAL A 309 5.57 -8.28 -9.72
CA VAL A 309 4.81 -8.67 -8.52
C VAL A 309 3.87 -7.54 -8.09
N VAL A 310 2.57 -7.85 -7.93
CA VAL A 310 1.58 -6.87 -7.46
C VAL A 310 1.90 -6.44 -6.03
N LYS A 311 1.93 -5.12 -5.81
CA LYS A 311 2.10 -4.45 -4.52
C LYS A 311 0.88 -3.57 -4.27
N ALA A 312 0.31 -3.64 -3.07
CA ALA A 312 -0.84 -2.82 -2.72
C ALA A 312 -0.81 -2.33 -1.28
N TYR A 313 -1.23 -1.08 -1.09
CA TYR A 313 -1.65 -0.56 0.20
C TYR A 313 -3.16 -0.71 0.37
N ILE A 314 -3.59 -1.39 1.41
CA ILE A 314 -5.00 -1.61 1.70
C ILE A 314 -5.57 -0.33 2.30
N PHE A 315 -6.70 0.13 1.77
CA PHE A 315 -7.47 1.25 2.29
C PHE A 315 -8.66 0.71 3.12
N ALA A 316 -8.69 0.91 4.44
CA ALA A 316 -7.71 1.58 5.29
C ALA A 316 -7.55 0.90 6.66
N LEU A 317 -6.63 1.39 7.49
CA LEU A 317 -6.38 0.84 8.82
C LEU A 317 -7.62 0.95 9.72
N PHE A 318 -8.22 2.14 9.82
CA PHE A 318 -9.38 2.39 10.68
C PHE A 318 -10.59 2.87 9.90
N ASN A 319 -11.77 2.69 10.49
CA ASN A 319 -12.96 3.44 10.10
C ASN A 319 -12.75 4.92 10.47
N GLU A 320 -12.92 5.81 9.51
CA GLU A 320 -12.62 7.24 9.66
C GLU A 320 -13.93 8.04 9.76
N ASN A 321 -14.38 8.30 10.99
CA ASN A 321 -15.72 8.82 11.27
C ASN A 321 -15.99 10.25 10.77
N GLU A 322 -14.95 11.02 10.49
CA GLU A 322 -15.06 12.41 10.03
C GLU A 322 -14.90 12.54 8.50
N LYS A 323 -14.73 11.44 7.76
CA LYS A 323 -14.70 11.51 6.29
C LYS A 323 -16.02 12.06 5.74
N PRO A 324 -15.97 13.04 4.83
CA PRO A 324 -17.15 13.58 4.16
C PRO A 324 -17.65 12.63 3.07
N GLY A 325 -18.82 12.93 2.51
CA GLY A 325 -19.41 12.18 1.40
C GLY A 325 -20.31 11.04 1.86
N HIS A 326 -20.32 9.96 1.07
CA HIS A 326 -21.17 8.80 1.29
C HIS A 326 -20.84 8.06 2.59
N SER A 327 -21.78 7.30 3.12
CA SER A 327 -21.53 6.52 4.35
C SER A 327 -20.41 5.49 4.18
N SER A 328 -20.16 4.96 2.97
CA SER A 328 -19.05 4.04 2.70
C SER A 328 -17.68 4.60 3.07
N GLU A 329 -17.47 5.90 2.87
CA GLU A 329 -16.21 6.60 3.14
C GLU A 329 -15.77 6.44 4.60
N LYS A 330 -16.72 6.27 5.53
CA LYS A 330 -16.47 6.11 6.97
C LYS A 330 -16.21 4.65 7.38
N ASN A 331 -16.31 3.69 6.46
CA ASN A 331 -16.46 2.26 6.77
C ASN A 331 -15.49 1.33 6.01
N TYR A 332 -14.36 1.84 5.54
CA TYR A 332 -13.29 1.05 4.88
C TYR A 332 -12.31 0.34 5.83
N GLY A 333 -12.35 0.67 7.12
CA GLY A 333 -11.38 0.22 8.12
C GLY A 333 -11.34 -1.29 8.31
N LEU A 334 -10.13 -1.85 8.30
CA LEU A 334 -9.89 -3.23 8.76
C LEU A 334 -10.09 -3.34 10.28
N PHE A 335 -9.89 -2.24 10.99
CA PHE A 335 -10.12 -2.10 12.43
C PHE A 335 -11.16 -1.01 12.71
N LYS A 336 -11.91 -1.19 13.79
CA LYS A 336 -12.80 -0.17 14.35
C LYS A 336 -11.98 0.86 15.13
N ALA A 337 -12.63 1.96 15.51
CA ALA A 337 -12.03 3.04 16.28
C ALA A 337 -11.39 2.59 17.62
N ASP A 338 -11.92 1.53 18.24
CA ASP A 338 -11.37 0.95 19.48
C ASP A 338 -10.21 -0.03 19.27
N GLY A 339 -9.74 -0.19 18.03
CA GLY A 339 -8.67 -1.13 17.67
C GLY A 339 -9.10 -2.59 17.58
N SER A 340 -10.38 -2.92 17.78
CA SER A 340 -10.91 -4.25 17.49
C SER A 340 -11.04 -4.46 15.97
N ILE A 341 -11.05 -5.72 15.51
CA ILE A 341 -11.24 -6.02 14.10
C ILE A 341 -12.65 -5.63 13.61
N SER A 342 -12.75 -5.09 12.41
CA SER A 342 -14.04 -4.85 11.75
C SER A 342 -14.67 -6.18 11.31
N TYR A 343 -13.85 -7.10 10.81
CA TYR A 343 -14.22 -8.43 10.34
C TYR A 343 -12.96 -9.32 10.27
N ASP A 344 -13.13 -10.64 10.37
CA ASP A 344 -12.01 -11.57 10.46
C ASP A 344 -11.35 -11.86 9.11
N ILE A 345 -10.14 -11.32 8.93
CA ILE A 345 -9.22 -11.63 7.81
C ILE A 345 -7.87 -12.20 8.30
N GLY A 346 -7.86 -12.74 9.51
CA GLY A 346 -6.67 -13.26 10.19
C GLY A 346 -5.86 -12.22 10.96
N PHE A 347 -6.46 -11.07 11.30
CA PHE A 347 -5.91 -10.09 12.24
C PHE A 347 -6.54 -10.25 13.62
N HIS A 348 -5.91 -9.71 14.66
CA HIS A 348 -6.31 -9.90 16.05
C HIS A 348 -6.78 -8.60 16.73
N GLY A 349 -6.26 -7.45 16.30
CA GLY A 349 -6.57 -6.14 16.86
C GLY A 349 -5.83 -5.86 18.17
N LEU A 350 -6.00 -4.64 18.70
CA LEU A 350 -5.32 -4.19 19.93
C LEU A 350 -5.77 -4.96 21.19
N ASN A 351 -7.04 -5.38 21.24
CA ASN A 351 -7.67 -5.93 22.44
C ASN A 351 -7.51 -7.45 22.63
N ALA A 352 -6.79 -8.14 21.74
CA ALA A 352 -6.57 -9.59 21.85
C ALA A 352 -5.70 -10.00 23.06
N GLY A 353 -5.01 -9.05 23.69
CA GLY A 353 -4.21 -9.27 24.90
C GLY A 353 -5.01 -9.41 26.20
N HIS A 354 -6.26 -8.93 26.27
CA HIS A 354 -7.08 -9.02 27.48
C HIS A 354 -7.85 -10.34 27.64
N SER A 355 -7.99 -11.12 26.56
CA SER A 355 -8.72 -12.39 26.56
C SER A 355 -7.84 -13.64 26.73
N SER A 356 -6.51 -13.49 26.84
CA SER A 356 -5.58 -14.60 27.08
C SER A 356 -5.14 -14.78 28.53
N LEU A 357 -5.65 -13.97 29.47
CA LEU A 357 -5.51 -14.21 30.90
C LEU A 357 -6.66 -15.10 31.41
N LEU A 358 -6.39 -16.41 31.41
CA LEU A 358 -7.05 -17.46 32.21
C LEU A 358 -8.53 -17.77 31.93
N SER A 359 -8.79 -18.62 30.92
CA SER A 359 -9.82 -19.65 31.08
C SER A 359 -9.19 -20.89 31.74
N LEU A 360 -8.90 -20.74 33.03
CA LEU A 360 -8.67 -21.85 33.97
C LEU A 360 -9.89 -21.91 34.89
N LYS A 361 -11.06 -22.15 34.28
CA LYS A 361 -12.29 -22.53 34.98
C LYS A 361 -12.93 -23.66 34.19
N ASN A 362 -12.44 -24.88 34.43
CA ASN A 362 -13.21 -26.12 34.38
C ASN A 362 -12.31 -27.30 34.78
N ILE A 363 -11.80 -27.29 36.01
CA ILE A 363 -11.43 -28.54 36.70
C ILE A 363 -11.87 -28.40 38.16
N ASN A 364 -12.65 -29.38 38.63
CA ASN A 364 -13.34 -29.56 39.93
C ASN A 364 -14.78 -29.02 39.93
N THR A 365 -15.85 -29.80 40.14
CA THR A 365 -16.03 -31.06 40.89
C THR A 365 -17.35 -31.76 40.49
N GLN A 366 -17.33 -33.10 40.37
CA GLN A 366 -18.38 -34.08 40.74
C GLN A 366 -17.79 -35.46 40.39
N GLY A 367 -17.64 -36.46 41.24
CA GLY A 367 -17.99 -36.69 42.63
C GLY A 367 -17.25 -37.95 43.11
N LEU A 368 -17.31 -38.20 44.42
CA LEU A 368 -16.68 -39.33 45.10
C LEU A 368 -17.07 -40.69 44.48
N SER A 369 -16.08 -41.56 44.25
CA SER A 369 -16.19 -42.94 44.72
C SER A 369 -14.82 -43.45 45.20
N GLN A 370 -14.88 -44.14 46.33
CA GLN A 370 -13.74 -44.66 47.09
C GLN A 370 -12.97 -45.70 46.30
N SER A 371 -11.64 -45.75 46.47
CA SER A 371 -10.91 -47.00 46.74
C SER A 371 -9.48 -46.68 47.17
N TYR A 372 -9.16 -46.95 48.43
CA TYR A 372 -7.80 -47.04 48.93
C TYR A 372 -7.15 -48.30 48.37
N MET A 373 -5.94 -48.18 47.85
CA MET A 373 -4.91 -49.22 48.01
C MET A 373 -3.53 -48.59 47.89
N MET A 374 -2.83 -48.71 49.01
CA MET A 374 -1.53 -48.22 49.38
C MET A 374 -0.44 -49.13 48.80
N VAL A 375 0.56 -48.60 48.09
CA VAL A 375 1.91 -49.22 48.04
C VAL A 375 2.97 -48.12 47.94
N PHE A 376 3.86 -48.11 48.93
CA PHE A 376 5.08 -47.30 49.04
C PHE A 376 6.26 -47.90 48.24
N PHE A 377 7.32 -47.11 48.17
CA PHE A 377 8.76 -47.39 47.93
C PHE A 377 9.27 -46.82 46.59
N LEU A 378 10.06 -45.74 46.54
CA LEU A 378 11.37 -45.36 47.12
C LEU A 378 12.51 -45.52 46.10
N SER A 379 13.21 -44.40 45.90
CA SER A 379 14.63 -44.27 45.52
C SER A 379 15.04 -44.76 44.12
N SER A 380 15.97 -44.14 43.40
CA SER A 380 17.20 -43.45 43.83
C SER A 380 17.74 -42.54 42.72
N LEU A 381 18.28 -41.39 43.14
CA LEU A 381 19.29 -40.59 42.43
C LEU A 381 20.53 -41.43 42.11
N ILE A 382 21.15 -41.20 40.94
CA ILE A 382 22.62 -41.18 40.77
C ILE A 382 22.99 -40.11 39.73
N PRO A 383 23.96 -39.20 40.03
CA PRO A 383 24.50 -38.23 39.11
C PRO A 383 25.92 -38.59 38.58
N LEU A 384 26.28 -37.93 37.46
CA LEU A 384 27.61 -37.36 37.14
C LEU A 384 28.81 -38.25 36.67
N ILE A 385 29.57 -37.66 35.71
CA ILE A 385 31.04 -37.73 35.44
C ILE A 385 31.54 -38.55 34.22
N PHE A 386 31.86 -37.81 33.13
CA PHE A 386 33.18 -37.56 32.47
C PHE A 386 34.06 -38.65 31.81
N TRP A 387 34.79 -38.16 30.77
CA TRP A 387 35.90 -38.67 29.92
C TRP A 387 35.46 -39.42 28.64
N SER A 388 35.96 -39.14 27.42
CA SER A 388 37.25 -38.57 26.95
C SER A 388 37.05 -37.76 25.67
#